data_AF-A0A852W5M1-F1
#
_entry.id   AF-A0A852W5M1-F1
#
_cell.length_a   1.000
_cell.length_b   1.000
_cell.length_c   1.000
_cell.angle_alpha   90.00
_cell.angle_beta   90.00
_cell.angle_gamma   90.00
#
_symmetry.space_group_name_H-M   'P 1'
#
loop_
_entity.id
_entity.type
_entity.pdbx_description
1 polymer ?
#
loop_
_entity_poly.entity_id
_entity_poly.type
_entity_poly.pdbx_seq_one_letter_code
_entity_poly.pdbx_strand_id
1 'polypeptide(L)' 'MDSTPECAIRSVTGDEPHRAVEPGRAEAAAVVVGYLRALDVPWALSAFPVPADATEEQVAKHLVAIAVFRLDPA' A
#
# COMPACT_ATOMS: atom_id res chain seq x y z
N MET A 1 -20.86 11.01 7.14
CA MET A 1 -20.85 9.58 7.48
C MET A 1 -19.41 9.16 7.32
N ASP A 2 -18.77 8.78 8.43
CA ASP A 2 -17.35 8.41 8.45
C ASP A 2 -17.25 6.95 7.97
N SER A 3 -16.90 6.75 6.71
CA SER A 3 -16.85 5.43 6.07
C SER A 3 -15.50 4.74 6.25
N THR A 4 -14.69 5.12 7.24
CA THR A 4 -13.40 4.46 7.48
C THR A 4 -13.64 3.00 7.91
N PRO A 5 -13.27 2.02 7.07
CA PRO A 5 -13.57 0.63 7.37
C PRO A 5 -12.68 0.13 8.52
N GLU A 6 -13.31 -0.48 9.52
CA GLU A 6 -12.62 -1.22 10.57
C GLU A 6 -12.13 -2.56 10.00
N CYS A 7 -10.88 -2.92 10.28
CA CYS A 7 -10.27 -4.17 9.88
C CYS A 7 -9.40 -4.75 11.00
N ALA A 8 -8.97 -6.00 10.88
CA ALA A 8 -8.04 -6.61 11.83
C ALA A 8 -6.88 -7.27 11.10
N ILE A 9 -5.66 -7.10 11.62
CA ILE A 9 -4.50 -7.88 11.19
C ILE A 9 -4.48 -9.15 12.05
N ARG A 10 -4.56 -10.31 11.41
CA ARG A 10 -4.41 -11.60 12.08
C ARG A 10 -2.94 -12.02 12.08
N SER A 11 -2.35 -12.11 13.26
CA SER A 11 -0.98 -12.59 13.48
C SER A 11 -0.99 -13.88 14.33
N VAL A 12 0.18 -14.47 14.58
CA VAL A 12 0.30 -15.66 15.44
C VAL A 12 -0.06 -15.38 16.90
N THR A 13 0.00 -14.12 17.33
CA THR A 13 -0.28 -13.67 18.70
C THR A 13 -1.73 -13.26 18.93
N GLY A 14 -2.53 -13.11 17.87
CA GLY A 14 -3.94 -12.75 17.95
C GLY A 14 -4.40 -11.86 16.80
N ASP A 15 -5.61 -11.34 16.94
CA ASP A 15 -6.19 -10.37 16.01
C ASP A 15 -5.98 -8.95 16.58
N GLU A 16 -5.34 -8.08 15.81
CA GLU A 16 -5.07 -6.68 16.17
C GLU A 16 -6.02 -5.75 15.40
N PRO A 17 -6.86 -4.96 16.06
CA PRO A 17 -7.82 -4.09 15.39
C PRO A 17 -7.13 -2.84 14.83
N HIS A 18 -7.50 -2.47 13.60
CA HIS A 18 -6.99 -1.33 12.87
C HIS A 18 -8.10 -0.61 12.09
N ARG A 19 -7.86 0.65 11.75
CA ARG A 19 -8.66 1.44 10.83
C ARG A 19 -7.89 1.60 9.53
N ALA A 20 -8.53 1.26 8.40
CA ALA A 20 -7.96 1.51 7.08
C ALA A 20 -8.21 2.97 6.68
N VAL A 21 -7.14 3.70 6.38
CA VAL A 21 -7.15 5.11 5.99
C VAL A 21 -6.47 5.26 4.64
N GLU A 22 -7.07 6.03 3.73
CA GLU A 22 -6.40 6.40 2.48
C GLU A 22 -5.29 7.41 2.77
N PRO A 23 -4.01 7.07 2.54
CA PRO A 23 -2.91 7.99 2.77
C PRO A 23 -2.89 9.10 1.71
N GLY A 24 -2.11 10.15 1.97
CA GLY A 24 -1.89 11.20 0.97
C GLY A 24 -1.20 10.65 -0.28
N ARG A 25 -1.42 11.27 -1.44
CA ARG A 25 -0.85 10.80 -2.73
C ARG A 25 0.67 10.61 -2.69
N ALA A 26 1.39 11.53 -2.04
CA ALA A 26 2.84 11.45 -1.91
C ALA A 26 3.27 10.27 -1.00
N GLU A 27 2.58 10.08 0.13
CA GLU A 27 2.80 8.96 1.04
C GLU A 27 2.53 7.62 0.35
N ALA A 28 1.43 7.51 -0.39
CA ALA A 28 1.09 6.31 -1.16
C ALA A 28 2.20 5.94 -2.18
N ALA A 29 2.70 6.94 -2.92
CA ALA A 29 3.75 6.73 -3.91
C ALA A 29 5.06 6.25 -3.26
N ALA A 30 5.47 6.88 -2.16
CA ALA A 30 6.68 6.51 -1.42
C ALA A 30 6.60 5.07 -0.88
N VAL A 31 5.44 4.67 -0.34
CA VAL A 31 5.21 3.30 0.16
C VAL A 31 5.32 2.27 -0.96
N VAL A 32 4.70 2.54 -2.11
CA VAL A 32 4.76 1.61 -3.27
C VAL A 32 6.19 1.49 -3.81
N VAL A 33 6.95 2.59 -3.91
CA VAL A 33 8.37 2.53 -4.29
C VAL A 33 9.17 1.69 -3.29
N GLY A 34 8.95 1.89 -1.99
CA GLY A 34 9.59 1.09 -0.95
C GLY A 34 9.25 -0.40 -1.07
N TYR A 35 7.99 -0.72 -1.34
CA TYR A 35 7.50 -2.08 -1.54
C TYR A 35 8.14 -2.74 -2.77
N LEU A 36 8.16 -2.05 -3.92
CA LEU A 36 8.76 -2.55 -5.15
C LEU A 36 10.26 -2.85 -4.98
N ARG A 37 10.99 -2.02 -4.22
CA ARG A 37 12.41 -2.23 -3.92
C ARG A 37 12.67 -3.37 -2.94
N ALA A 38 11.72 -3.67 -2.07
CA ALA A 38 11.82 -4.78 -1.11
C ALA A 38 11.40 -6.13 -1.72
N LEU A 39 10.67 -6.11 -2.83
CA LEU A 39 10.26 -7.31 -3.54
C LEU A 39 11.41 -7.86 -4.40
N ASP A 40 11.80 -9.11 -4.11
CA ASP A 40 12.76 -9.87 -4.93
C ASP A 40 12.08 -10.96 -5.78
N VAL A 41 10.76 -10.84 -5.95
CA VAL A 41 9.93 -11.90 -6.54
C VAL A 41 9.36 -11.44 -7.89
N PRO A 42 9.86 -11.97 -9.04
CA PRO A 42 9.53 -11.44 -10.36
C PRO A 42 8.03 -11.47 -10.72
N TRP A 43 7.29 -12.48 -10.26
CA TRP A 43 5.85 -12.57 -10.52
C TRP A 43 5.06 -11.47 -9.81
N ALA A 44 5.50 -11.05 -8.62
CA ALA A 44 4.85 -9.99 -7.85
C ALA A 44 5.10 -8.62 -8.51
N LEU A 45 6.33 -8.38 -8.99
CA LEU A 45 6.68 -7.17 -9.73
C LEU A 45 5.86 -7.03 -11.03
N SER A 46 5.56 -8.15 -11.69
CA SER A 46 4.78 -8.18 -12.93
C SER A 46 3.31 -7.81 -12.74
N ALA A 47 2.81 -7.81 -11.49
CA ALA A 47 1.45 -7.40 -11.16
C ALA A 47 1.28 -5.86 -11.11
N PHE A 48 2.38 -5.10 -11.06
CA PHE A 48 2.33 -3.65 -10.97
C PHE A 48 2.36 -3.00 -12.37
N PRO A 49 1.63 -1.89 -12.55
CA PRO A 49 1.62 -1.13 -13.81
C PRO A 49 2.89 -0.26 -14.01
N VAL A 50 3.92 -0.48 -13.20
CA VAL A 50 5.18 0.29 -13.16
C VAL A 50 6.36 -0.66 -12.97
N PRO A 51 7.56 -0.31 -13.47
CA PRO A 51 8.75 -1.13 -13.26
C PRO A 51 9.22 -1.07 -11.79
N ALA A 52 10.04 -2.04 -11.39
CA ALA A 52 10.54 -2.15 -10.00
C ALA A 52 11.43 -0.97 -9.57
N ASP A 53 12.08 -0.30 -10.53
CA ASP A 53 12.93 0.87 -10.32
C ASP A 53 12.18 2.21 -10.51
N ALA A 54 10.85 2.17 -10.63
CA ALA A 54 10.03 3.36 -10.83
C ALA A 54 10.25 4.42 -9.73
N THR A 55 10.26 5.68 -10.15
CA THR A 55 10.30 6.82 -9.25
C THR A 55 8.93 7.09 -8.63
N GLU A 56 8.89 7.82 -7.52
CA GLU A 56 7.64 8.23 -6.86
C GLU A 56 6.71 8.99 -7.81
N GLU A 57 7.25 9.84 -8.70
CA GLU A 57 6.46 10.56 -9.71
C GLU A 57 5.83 9.64 -10.75
N GLN A 58 6.53 8.56 -11.15
CA GLN A 58 5.98 7.56 -12.05
C GLN A 58 4.86 6.78 -11.35
N VAL A 59 5.13 6.29 -10.14
CA VAL A 59 4.12 5.59 -9.32
C VAL A 59 2.89 6.47 -9.08
N ALA A 60 3.08 7.75 -8.76
CA ALA A 60 1.99 8.69 -8.50
C ALA A 60 1.01 8.83 -9.66
N LYS A 61 1.45 8.61 -10.92
CA LYS A 61 0.58 8.63 -12.11
C LYS A 61 -0.31 7.39 -12.22
N HIS A 62 0.11 6.28 -11.60
CA HIS A 62 -0.58 4.99 -11.66
C HIS A 62 -1.38 4.66 -10.39
N LEU A 63 -1.38 5.53 -9.36
CA LEU A 63 -2.13 5.31 -8.12
C LEU A 63 -3.64 5.14 -8.33
N VAL A 64 -4.21 5.60 -9.45
CA VAL A 64 -5.62 5.31 -9.79
C VAL A 64 -5.89 3.81 -9.98
N ALA A 65 -4.86 3.02 -10.31
CA ALA A 65 -4.94 1.58 -10.49
C ALA A 65 -4.38 0.80 -9.28
N ILE A 66 -3.86 1.48 -8.26
CA ILE A 66 -3.22 0.86 -7.09
C ILE A 66 -3.87 1.43 -5.83
N ALA A 67 -4.68 0.61 -5.16
CA ALA A 67 -5.27 0.99 -3.88
C ALA A 67 -4.23 0.80 -2.75
N VAL A 68 -3.93 1.88 -2.03
CA VAL A 68 -3.00 1.89 -0.89
C VAL A 68 -3.77 2.32 0.35
N PHE A 69 -3.66 1.57 1.43
CA PHE A 69 -4.27 1.88 2.72
C PHE A 69 -3.22 1.87 3.82
N ARG A 70 -3.22 2.91 4.64
CA ARG A 70 -2.51 2.91 5.91
C ARG A 70 -3.41 2.27 6.98
N LEU A 71 -2.82 1.43 7.81
CA LEU A 71 -3.52 0.76 8.91
C LEU A 71 -3.16 1.49 10.20
N ASP A 72 -4.06 2.36 10.66
CA ASP A 72 -3.91 3.04 11.95
C ASP A 72 -4.46 2.13 13.06
N PRO A 73 -3.84 2.05 14.25
CA PRO A 73 -4.41 1.31 15.38
C PRO A 73 -5.81 1.84 15.72
N ALA A 74 -6.75 0.93 16.00
CA ALA A 74 -8.11 1.28 16.38
C ALA A 74 -8.22 1.83 17.81
#